data_AF-A0A2P6PR93-F1
#
_entry.id   AF-A0A2P6PR93-F1
#
_cell.length_a   1.000
_cell.length_b   1.000
_cell.length_c   1.000
_cell.angle_alpha   90.00
_cell.angle_beta   90.00
_cell.angle_gamma   90.00
#
_symmetry.space_group_name_H-M   'P 1'
#
loop_
_entity.id
_entity.type
_entity.pdbx_description
1 polymer ?
#
loop_
_entity_poly.entity_id
_entity_poly.type
_entity_poly.pdbx_seq_one_letter_code
_entity_poly.pdbx_strand_id
1 'polypeptide(L)' 'MNMIISESLRLYPPVIQLVKKAERESRLGKLIVPTNIDSVIPIVALHHDPQIWGQDA' A
#
# COMPACT_ATOMS: atom_id res chain seq x y z
N MET A 1 11.19 -17.89 13.70
CA MET A 1 9.72 -17.88 13.50
C MET A 1 9.21 -16.51 13.04
N ASN A 2 9.60 -15.40 13.71
CA ASN A 2 9.06 -14.07 13.39
C ASN A 2 9.20 -13.67 11.90
N MET A 3 10.36 -13.92 11.29
CA MET A 3 10.59 -13.60 9.87
C MET A 3 9.70 -14.38 8.90
N ILE A 4 9.39 -15.64 9.20
CA ILE A 4 8.54 -16.48 8.34
C ILE A 4 7.11 -15.93 8.36
N ILE A 5 6.62 -15.55 9.55
CA ILE A 5 5.27 -14.97 9.71
C ILE A 5 5.19 -13.62 9.00
N SER A 6 6.19 -12.75 9.19
CA SER A 6 6.24 -11.46 8.50
C SER A 6 6.25 -11.61 6.98
N GLU A 7 7.05 -12.54 6.45
CA GLU A 7 7.14 -12.77 5.01
C GLU A 7 5.86 -13.38 4.44
N SER A 8 5.24 -14.31 5.18
CA SER A 8 3.94 -14.86 4.83
C SER A 8 2.86 -13.79 4.77
N LEU A 9 2.87 -12.83 5.71
CA LEU A 9 1.94 -11.70 5.70
C LEU A 9 2.26 -10.65 4.63
N ARG A 10 3.53 -10.51 4.23
CA ARG A 10 3.91 -9.67 3.09
C ARG A 10 3.31 -10.23 1.80
N LEU A 11 3.55 -11.52 1.54
CA LEU A 11 3.12 -12.21 0.32
C LEU A 11 1.61 -12.51 0.28
N TYR A 12 1.01 -12.82 1.44
CA TYR A 12 -0.38 -13.20 1.58
C TYR A 12 -1.08 -12.39 2.68
N PRO A 13 -1.20 -11.05 2.51
CA PRO A 13 -1.83 -10.21 3.52
C PRO A 13 -3.34 -10.52 3.61
N PRO A 14 -3.94 -10.58 4.81
CA PRO A 14 -5.38 -10.75 4.97
C PRO A 14 -6.20 -9.60 4.36
N VAL A 15 -5.60 -8.40 4.26
CA VAL A 15 -6.21 -7.21 3.68
C VAL A 15 -5.45 -6.81 2.44
N ILE A 16 -6.10 -6.90 1.28
CA ILE A 16 -5.43 -6.69 -0.01
C ILE A 16 -5.37 -5.22 -0.46
N GLN A 17 -6.29 -4.38 0.05
CA GLN A 17 -6.34 -2.95 -0.22
C GLN A 17 -7.08 -2.21 0.90
N LEU A 18 -6.80 -0.92 1.05
CA LEU A 18 -7.54 0.00 1.91
C LEU A 18 -8.12 1.14 1.09
N VAL A 19 -9.35 1.52 1.39
CA VAL A 19 -9.97 2.72 0.82
C VAL A 19 -9.96 3.81 1.89
N LYS A 20 -9.44 4.98 1.54
CA LYS A 20 -9.37 6.15 2.42
C LYS A 20 -9.98 7.34 1.70
N LYS A 21 -10.90 8.03 2.36
CA LYS A 21 -11.45 9.28 1.84
C LYS A 21 -10.59 10.46 2.29
N ALA A 22 -10.22 11.32 1.35
CA ALA A 22 -9.49 12.54 1.65
C ALA A 22 -10.40 13.54 2.40
N GLU A 23 -10.15 13.77 3.69
CA GLU A 23 -10.92 14.75 4.48
C GLU A 23 -10.61 16.20 4.12
N ARG A 24 -9.46 16.42 3.49
CA ARG A 24 -8.99 17.70 2.98
C ARG A 24 -8.11 17.49 1.76
N GLU A 25 -7.91 18.54 0.98
CA GLU A 25 -6.93 18.54 -0.09
C GLU A 25 -5.55 18.18 0.46
N SER A 26 -4.88 17.24 -0.20
CA SER A 26 -3.56 16.75 0.20
C SER A 26 -2.68 16.52 -1.01
N ARG A 27 -1.37 16.54 -0.82
CA ARG A 27 -0.39 16.31 -1.88
C ARG A 27 0.27 14.95 -1.70
N LEU A 28 0.21 14.11 -2.74
CA LEU A 28 0.93 12.83 -2.83
C LEU A 28 2.02 12.96 -3.90
N GLY A 29 3.24 13.28 -3.46
CA GLY A 29 4.36 13.55 -4.36
C GLY A 29 4.06 14.74 -5.28
N LYS A 30 3.89 14.46 -6.59
CA LYS A 30 3.55 15.46 -7.60
C LYS A 30 2.04 15.59 -7.85
N LEU A 31 1.23 14.72 -7.25
CA LEU A 31 -0.22 14.70 -7.41
C LEU A 31 -0.91 15.50 -6.29
N ILE A 32 -2.01 16.15 -6.64
CA ILE A 32 -2.94 16.76 -5.68
C ILE A 32 -4.16 15.85 -5.59
N VAL A 33 -4.52 15.46 -4.38
CA VAL A 33 -5.72 14.70 -4.05
C VAL A 33 -6.74 15.67 -3.43
N PRO A 34 -7.78 16.07 -4.16
CA PRO A 34 -8.86 16.90 -3.64
C PRO A 34 -9.60 16.28 -2.45
N THR A 35 -10.22 17.15 -1.66
CA THR A 35 -11.16 16.75 -0.60
C THR A 35 -12.29 15.88 -1.16
N ASN A 36 -12.77 14.94 -0.35
CA ASN A 36 -13.86 14.01 -0.62
C ASN A 36 -13.62 12.98 -1.74
N ILE A 37 -12.38 12.79 -2.17
CA ILE A 37 -12.00 11.72 -3.11
C ILE A 37 -11.52 10.47 -2.35
N ASP A 38 -11.97 9.30 -2.82
CA ASP A 38 -11.50 8.01 -2.32
C ASP A 38 -10.15 7.66 -2.96
N SER A 39 -9.16 7.45 -2.10
CA SER A 39 -7.84 6.94 -2.45
C SER A 39 -7.77 5.46 -2.09
N VAL A 40 -7.38 4.65 -3.07
CA VAL A 40 -7.15 3.22 -2.86
C VAL A 40 -5.67 2.98 -2.61
N ILE A 41 -5.35 2.33 -1.50
CA ILE A 41 -4.00 1.91 -1.14
C ILE A 41 -3.90 0.41 -1.43
N PRO A 42 -3.24 0.00 -2.52
CA PRO A 42 -3.14 -1.40 -2.91
C PRO A 42 -2.02 -2.10 -2.11
N ILE A 43 -2.36 -2.67 -0.96
CA ILE A 43 -1.39 -3.30 -0.04
C ILE A 43 -0.58 -4.40 -0.74
N VAL A 44 -1.25 -5.30 -1.48
CA VAL A 44 -0.57 -6.41 -2.18
C VAL A 44 0.44 -5.85 -3.18
N ALA A 45 0.06 -4.87 -3.99
CA ALA A 45 0.96 -4.29 -4.98
C ALA A 45 2.19 -3.67 -4.33
N LEU A 46 2.02 -2.96 -3.21
CA LEU A 46 3.13 -2.36 -2.46
C LEU A 46 4.04 -3.42 -1.82
N HIS A 47 3.47 -4.56 -1.39
CA HIS A 47 4.24 -5.66 -0.83
C HIS A 47 5.02 -6.46 -1.88
N HIS A 48 4.64 -6.39 -3.15
CA HIS A 48 5.35 -7.01 -4.29
C HIS A 48 6.15 -6.00 -5.12
N ASP A 49 6.30 -4.75 -4.65
CA ASP A 49 7.06 -3.75 -5.40
C ASP A 49 8.57 -4.03 -5.29
N PRO A 50 9.26 -4.36 -6.39
CA PRO A 50 10.67 -4.67 -6.36
C PRO A 50 11.56 -3.46 -6.04
N GLN A 51 11.03 -2.23 -6.17
CA GLN A 51 11.73 -1.02 -5.74
C GLN A 51 11.80 -0.91 -4.22
N ILE A 52 10.86 -1.54 -3.50
CA ILE A 52 10.81 -1.56 -2.05
C ILE A 52 11.50 -2.82 -1.51
N TRP A 53 11.28 -3.98 -2.14
CA TRP A 53 11.65 -5.29 -1.59
C TRP A 53 12.79 -6.01 -2.33
N GLY A 54 13.24 -5.54 -3.50
CA GLY A 54 14.27 -6.19 -4.31
C GLY A 54 13.70 -6.94 -5.52
N GLN A 55 14.58 -7.45 -6.39
CA GLN A 55 14.17 -8.06 -7.68
C GLN A 55 13.33 -9.33 -7.54
N ASP A 56 13.33 -9.97 -6.38
CA ASP A 56 12.65 -11.21 -6.04
C ASP A 56 11.30 -11.00 -5.31
N ALA A 57 10.82 -9.75 -5.25
CA ALA A 57 9.59 -9.34 -4.57
C ALA A 57 8.31 -10.01 -5.09
#